data_AF-A0A2S7Y7Z7-F1
#
_entry.id   AF-A0A2S7Y7Z7-F1
#
_cell.length_a   1.000
_cell.length_b   1.000
_cell.length_c   1.000
_cell.angle_alpha   90.00
_cell.angle_beta   90.00
_cell.angle_gamma   90.00
#
_symmetry.space_group_name_H-M   'P 1'
#
loop_
_entity.id
_entity.type
_entity.pdbx_description
1 polymer ?
#
loop_
_entity_poly.entity_id
_entity_poly.type
_entity_poly.pdbx_seq_one_letter_code
_entity_poly.pdbx_strand_id
1 'polypeptide(L)'
;MMSIKQRILQIWDTATPTVRICCIKFAQRVVLAQTVSIVGDHRYAGGLDISLDKIPPNHQTLDPRTLEAEASGLLDRMLSVLQDSNDALVVDGTLNCLSILIRTRPETSNRIINAIFAFNPLNLAPSPLTPRSKVMIRSMEKTVRSLLVNLSRRDPHNPLVPRMQQHVERNMRMIAEAFDSSGKKRALNVPQHDGSDAKRQRITTAQIQIPPLGSGPHSLADLFSLVSNDGLKTFDLSLVPPAMVSKLVVTTLARLDTQLLAKAVDGVRDRLQTVANAPVAELNPNTAPLGVDDDDDDYEPDFYQAEDTEQILNKLDSEPSGLDPIHLDDNLALKSFSLSQPQQLTPELALTAGAGTVEKVVGMMKSLEDSSAKKVKTGFSRLAASSGTKDAWMTILARLATRSSTGLDEILVKGEDDGDTSSQSLSNTIREVLYNYIMEDFRKHIDVAVSWLCEEWYNDRLLSKTNRDYPKYYEKCALRLLDGFLPYVHPQDKVLTRFLSEIPELNQEILSRVKQMCRDPLVVKLALTSLLYLVLMRPPVKELALDTVQDIWTEFEDARTMAGHYLSKYRPGFLEAAAASKTEEDSSAGTAITT
;
A
#
# COMPACT_ATOMS: atom_id res chain seq x y z
N MET A 1 -14.05 -28.08 37.72
CA MET A 1 -12.98 -27.08 37.48
C MET A 1 -11.56 -27.64 37.63
N MET A 2 -11.14 -28.21 38.76
CA MET A 2 -9.76 -28.74 38.91
C MET A 2 -9.37 -29.77 37.83
N SER A 3 -10.27 -30.72 37.52
CA SER A 3 -10.03 -31.70 36.44
C SER A 3 -9.81 -31.05 35.07
N ILE A 4 -10.51 -29.96 34.77
CA ILE A 4 -10.32 -29.20 33.53
C ILE A 4 -8.95 -28.53 33.50
N LYS A 5 -8.54 -27.88 34.61
CA LYS A 5 -7.19 -27.30 34.73
C LYS A 5 -6.12 -28.36 34.48
N GLN A 6 -6.19 -29.49 35.19
CA GLN A 6 -5.23 -30.59 35.04
C GLN A 6 -5.20 -31.12 33.61
N ARG A 7 -6.35 -31.28 32.96
CA ARG A 7 -6.43 -31.73 31.57
C ARG A 7 -5.72 -30.77 30.61
N ILE A 8 -5.94 -29.46 30.75
CA ILE A 8 -5.28 -28.44 29.92
C ILE A 8 -3.76 -28.44 30.15
N LEU A 9 -3.34 -28.61 31.41
CA LEU A 9 -1.92 -28.71 31.77
C LEU A 9 -1.24 -29.98 31.26
N GLN A 10 -1.97 -31.09 31.12
CA GLN A 10 -1.49 -32.30 30.45
C GLN A 10 -1.37 -32.10 28.93
N ILE A 11 -2.34 -31.42 28.32
CA ILE A 11 -2.31 -31.11 26.88
C ILE A 11 -1.07 -30.27 26.53
N TRP A 12 -0.66 -29.35 27.40
CA TRP A 12 0.51 -28.50 27.19
C TRP A 12 1.81 -29.31 26.92
N ASP A 13 1.97 -30.49 27.52
CA ASP A 13 3.20 -31.30 27.34
C ASP A 13 3.30 -31.95 25.96
N THR A 14 2.18 -32.32 25.36
CA THR A 14 2.16 -33.18 24.15
C THR A 14 1.60 -32.49 22.92
N ALA A 15 1.02 -31.30 23.05
CA ALA A 15 0.29 -30.64 21.97
C ALA A 15 1.20 -29.95 20.95
N THR A 16 0.63 -29.63 19.79
CA THR A 16 1.29 -28.84 18.74
C THR A 16 1.53 -27.39 19.20
N PRO A 17 2.49 -26.65 18.61
CA PRO A 17 2.85 -25.30 19.02
C PRO A 17 1.67 -24.34 19.21
N THR A 18 0.71 -24.32 18.28
CA THR A 18 -0.48 -23.45 18.36
C THR A 18 -1.34 -23.76 19.59
N VAL A 19 -1.56 -25.04 19.89
CA VAL A 19 -2.34 -25.46 21.07
C VAL A 19 -1.56 -25.22 22.35
N ARG A 20 -0.23 -25.41 22.33
CA ARG A 20 0.65 -25.06 23.48
C ARG A 20 0.54 -23.58 23.82
N ILE A 21 0.48 -22.68 22.84
CA ILE A 21 0.27 -21.24 23.07
C ILE A 21 -1.08 -20.99 23.75
N CYS A 22 -2.15 -21.68 23.35
CA CYS A 22 -3.44 -21.60 24.05
C CYS A 22 -3.35 -22.07 25.51
N CYS A 23 -2.61 -23.16 25.78
CA CYS A 23 -2.36 -23.64 27.14
C CYS A 23 -1.53 -22.63 27.97
N ILE A 24 -0.53 -21.98 27.38
CA ILE A 24 0.27 -20.92 28.00
C ILE A 24 -0.62 -19.71 28.33
N LYS A 25 -1.51 -19.32 27.41
CA LYS A 25 -2.47 -18.23 27.64
C LYS A 25 -3.45 -18.58 28.76
N PHE A 26 -3.89 -19.83 28.84
CA PHE A 26 -4.69 -20.33 29.95
C PHE A 26 -3.92 -20.25 31.28
N ALA A 27 -2.68 -20.75 31.32
CA ALA A 27 -1.83 -20.66 32.51
C ALA A 27 -1.63 -19.21 32.96
N GLN A 28 -1.44 -18.28 32.02
CA GLN A 28 -1.35 -16.85 32.29
C GLN A 28 -2.61 -16.28 32.97
N ARG A 29 -3.81 -16.73 32.58
CA ARG A 29 -5.07 -16.34 33.25
C ARG A 29 -5.18 -16.95 34.64
N VAL A 30 -4.73 -18.19 34.82
CA VAL A 30 -4.70 -18.84 36.13
C VAL A 30 -3.75 -18.09 37.08
N VAL A 31 -2.54 -17.75 36.62
CA VAL A 31 -1.58 -16.96 37.40
C VAL A 31 -2.16 -15.60 37.78
N LEU A 32 -2.83 -14.89 36.87
CA LEU A 32 -3.51 -13.62 37.19
C LEU A 32 -4.54 -13.79 38.31
N ALA A 33 -5.40 -14.81 38.21
CA ALA A 33 -6.47 -15.06 39.18
C ALA A 33 -5.97 -15.51 40.56
N GLN A 34 -4.81 -16.15 40.60
CA GLN A 34 -4.23 -16.80 41.77
C GLN A 34 -3.00 -16.07 42.33
N THR A 35 -2.83 -14.78 42.01
CA THR A 35 -1.82 -13.91 42.61
C THR A 35 -2.47 -12.63 43.10
N VAL A 36 -1.82 -11.94 44.03
CA VAL A 36 -2.32 -10.68 44.59
C VAL A 36 -2.13 -9.54 43.57
N SER A 37 -3.18 -8.75 43.36
CA SER A 37 -3.16 -7.59 42.47
C SER A 37 -2.61 -6.35 43.19
N ILE A 38 -2.19 -5.34 42.42
CA ILE A 38 -1.88 -4.01 42.95
C ILE A 38 -3.18 -3.37 43.43
N VAL A 39 -3.32 -3.24 44.74
CA VAL A 39 -4.38 -2.44 45.36
C VAL A 39 -4.07 -0.98 45.09
N GLY A 40 -4.73 -0.38 44.10
CA GLY A 40 -4.76 1.08 43.94
C GLY A 40 -4.63 1.64 42.52
N ASP A 41 -4.28 0.85 41.50
CA ASP A 41 -4.17 1.37 40.12
C ASP A 41 -5.30 0.85 39.22
N HIS A 42 -6.50 1.41 39.44
CA HIS A 42 -7.74 1.14 38.69
C HIS A 42 -7.66 1.42 37.18
N ARG A 43 -6.51 1.91 36.67
CA ARG A 43 -6.29 2.14 35.24
C ARG A 43 -6.00 0.85 34.46
N TYR A 44 -5.60 -0.23 35.14
CA TYR A 44 -5.05 -1.43 34.49
C TYR A 44 -5.66 -2.74 34.96
N ALA A 45 -6.09 -2.81 36.22
CA ALA A 45 -7.00 -3.83 36.69
C ALA A 45 -8.40 -3.33 36.35
N GLY A 46 -8.98 -3.79 35.23
CA GLY A 46 -10.38 -3.51 34.91
C GLY A 46 -11.28 -3.85 36.09
N GLY A 47 -12.51 -3.32 36.13
CA GLY A 47 -13.45 -3.58 37.24
C GLY A 47 -13.66 -5.08 37.54
N LEU A 48 -13.33 -5.95 36.58
CA LEU A 48 -13.37 -7.41 36.63
C LEU A 48 -12.01 -8.11 36.86
N ASP A 49 -10.93 -7.43 37.28
CA ASP A 49 -9.66 -8.11 37.64
C ASP A 49 -9.88 -9.03 38.84
N ILE A 50 -9.82 -10.34 38.63
CA ILE A 50 -9.96 -11.35 39.68
C ILE A 50 -8.57 -11.65 40.23
N SER A 51 -8.42 -11.62 41.56
CA SER A 51 -7.18 -11.90 42.27
C SER A 51 -7.45 -12.47 43.66
N LEU A 52 -6.39 -12.94 44.33
CA LEU A 52 -6.51 -13.57 45.66
C LEU A 52 -7.01 -12.61 46.75
N ASP A 53 -6.83 -11.30 46.56
CA ASP A 53 -7.34 -10.25 47.45
C ASP A 53 -8.88 -10.23 47.58
N LYS A 54 -9.59 -10.77 46.58
CA LYS A 54 -11.05 -10.90 46.60
C LYS A 54 -11.55 -12.14 47.35
N ILE A 55 -10.66 -13.03 47.79
CA ILE A 55 -11.03 -14.24 48.54
C ILE A 55 -11.06 -13.91 50.05
N PRO A 56 -12.19 -14.14 50.75
CA PRO A 56 -12.25 -13.89 52.19
C PRO A 56 -11.32 -14.85 52.95
N PRO A 57 -10.72 -14.43 54.07
CA PRO A 57 -9.68 -15.19 54.79
C PRO A 57 -10.14 -16.54 55.36
N ASN A 58 -11.45 -16.84 55.37
CA ASN A 58 -12.05 -18.08 55.86
C ASN A 58 -12.96 -18.76 54.81
N HIS A 59 -12.53 -18.79 53.54
CA HIS A 59 -13.30 -19.45 52.48
C HIS A 59 -13.24 -20.98 52.62
N GLN A 60 -14.39 -21.66 52.63
CA GLN A 60 -14.47 -23.10 52.94
C GLN A 60 -13.85 -24.02 51.88
N THR A 61 -13.75 -23.57 50.63
CA THR A 61 -13.33 -24.40 49.49
C THR A 61 -12.10 -23.88 48.73
N LEU A 62 -11.66 -22.66 49.00
CA LEU A 62 -10.54 -22.02 48.31
C LEU A 62 -9.52 -21.61 49.36
N ASP A 63 -8.37 -22.27 49.38
CA ASP A 63 -7.25 -21.92 50.26
C ASP A 63 -6.26 -21.04 49.48
N PRO A 64 -6.14 -19.74 49.81
CA PRO A 64 -5.24 -18.81 49.11
C PRO A 64 -3.80 -19.32 49.01
N ARG A 65 -3.29 -20.00 50.05
CA ARG A 65 -1.90 -20.50 50.08
C ARG A 65 -1.67 -21.58 49.03
N THR A 66 -2.63 -22.48 48.86
CA THR A 66 -2.53 -23.54 47.85
C THR A 66 -2.64 -22.98 46.43
N LEU A 67 -3.49 -21.98 46.22
CA LEU A 67 -3.67 -21.33 44.93
C LEU A 67 -2.43 -20.51 44.54
N GLU A 68 -1.80 -19.82 45.49
CA GLU A 68 -0.56 -19.07 45.27
C GLU A 68 0.62 -20.01 44.93
N ALA A 69 0.70 -21.17 45.58
CA ALA A 69 1.67 -22.21 45.25
C ALA A 69 1.44 -22.78 43.84
N GLU A 70 0.18 -23.03 43.45
CA GLU A 70 -0.20 -23.44 42.09
C GLU A 70 0.23 -22.37 41.06
N ALA A 71 -0.06 -21.09 41.31
CA ALA A 71 0.32 -19.99 40.44
C ALA A 71 1.84 -19.87 40.27
N SER A 72 2.58 -20.01 41.37
CA SER A 72 4.04 -19.97 41.36
C SER A 72 4.63 -21.10 40.51
N GLY A 73 4.10 -22.32 40.64
CA GLY A 73 4.54 -23.46 39.82
C GLY A 73 4.18 -23.31 38.33
N LEU A 74 3.01 -22.74 38.03
CA LEU A 74 2.61 -22.43 36.65
C LEU A 74 3.47 -21.34 36.03
N LEU A 75 3.81 -20.30 36.80
CA LEU A 75 4.73 -19.26 36.35
C LEU A 75 6.10 -19.86 36.05
N ASP A 76 6.63 -20.74 36.90
CA ASP A 76 7.90 -21.43 36.64
C ASP A 76 7.87 -22.25 35.37
N ARG A 77 6.76 -22.98 35.14
CA ARG A 77 6.57 -23.72 33.90
C ARG A 77 6.49 -22.82 32.66
N MET A 78 5.87 -21.64 32.78
CA MET A 78 5.88 -20.65 31.70
C MET A 78 7.30 -20.11 31.44
N LEU A 79 8.06 -19.81 32.49
CA LEU A 79 9.42 -19.29 32.37
C LEU A 79 10.39 -20.33 31.81
N SER A 80 10.20 -21.63 32.09
CA SER A 80 11.04 -22.70 31.53
C SER A 80 10.94 -22.77 30.00
N VAL A 81 9.79 -22.38 29.41
CA VAL A 81 9.62 -22.32 27.94
C VAL A 81 10.68 -21.43 27.28
N LEU A 82 11.12 -20.36 27.95
CA LEU A 82 12.18 -19.49 27.43
C LEU A 82 13.53 -20.22 27.33
N GLN A 83 13.78 -21.22 28.17
CA GLN A 83 15.05 -21.94 28.21
C GLN A 83 15.01 -23.27 27.47
N ASP A 84 13.83 -23.88 27.33
CA ASP A 84 13.65 -25.24 26.83
C ASP A 84 13.12 -25.31 25.38
N SER A 85 12.61 -24.20 24.83
CA SER A 85 11.98 -24.17 23.50
C SER A 85 12.81 -23.40 22.47
N ASN A 86 13.08 -24.03 21.32
CA ASN A 86 13.68 -23.37 20.15
C ASN A 86 12.64 -22.85 19.15
N ASP A 87 11.35 -23.11 19.38
CA ASP A 87 10.26 -22.63 18.54
C ASP A 87 9.89 -21.19 18.90
N ALA A 88 10.20 -20.27 17.97
CA ALA A 88 9.94 -18.85 18.12
C ALA A 88 8.45 -18.54 18.40
N LEU A 89 7.50 -19.29 17.82
CA LEU A 89 6.08 -19.02 18.04
C LEU A 89 5.68 -19.24 19.51
N VAL A 90 6.19 -20.31 20.11
CA VAL A 90 5.89 -20.66 21.51
C VAL A 90 6.59 -19.69 22.47
N VAL A 91 7.84 -19.32 22.17
CA VAL A 91 8.60 -18.34 22.95
C VAL A 91 7.97 -16.95 22.88
N ASP A 92 7.66 -16.46 21.67
CA ASP A 92 7.03 -15.16 21.46
C ASP A 92 5.62 -15.12 22.09
N GLY A 93 4.84 -16.18 21.96
CA GLY A 93 3.55 -16.33 22.63
C GLY A 93 3.67 -16.27 24.16
N THR A 94 4.72 -16.86 24.72
CA THR A 94 5.02 -16.81 26.16
C THR A 94 5.41 -15.41 26.60
N LEU A 95 6.35 -14.75 25.91
CA LEU A 95 6.76 -13.36 26.21
C LEU A 95 5.58 -12.39 26.20
N ASN A 96 4.68 -12.53 25.23
CA ASN A 96 3.45 -11.73 25.15
C ASN A 96 2.49 -12.01 26.32
N CYS A 97 2.43 -13.24 26.82
CA CYS A 97 1.64 -13.59 28.00
C CYS A 97 2.26 -12.99 29.29
N LEU A 98 3.58 -12.97 29.42
CA LEU A 98 4.29 -12.45 30.59
C LEU A 98 4.12 -10.92 30.77
N SER A 99 3.96 -10.21 29.66
CA SER A 99 3.72 -8.75 29.58
C SER A 99 2.68 -8.22 30.57
N ILE A 100 1.50 -8.86 30.65
CA ILE A 100 0.44 -8.40 31.57
C ILE A 100 0.77 -8.74 33.03
N LEU A 101 1.38 -9.89 33.30
CA LEU A 101 1.77 -10.30 34.66
C LEU A 101 2.77 -9.32 35.28
N ILE A 102 3.78 -8.88 34.51
CA ILE A 102 4.75 -7.87 34.93
C ILE A 102 4.05 -6.56 35.35
N ARG A 103 2.97 -6.19 34.66
CA ARG A 103 2.26 -4.93 34.88
C ARG A 103 1.26 -4.97 36.03
N THR A 104 0.62 -6.10 36.27
CA THR A 104 -0.51 -6.20 37.20
C THR A 104 -0.18 -6.97 38.49
N ARG A 105 0.92 -7.73 38.52
CA ARG A 105 1.32 -8.62 39.64
C ARG A 105 2.77 -8.35 40.06
N PRO A 106 3.02 -7.40 40.98
CA PRO A 106 4.37 -6.89 41.30
C PRO A 106 5.28 -7.96 41.92
N GLU A 107 4.73 -8.88 42.70
CA GLU A 107 5.48 -9.99 43.32
C GLU A 107 6.11 -10.92 42.28
N THR A 108 5.42 -11.13 41.16
CA THR A 108 5.91 -11.96 40.05
C THR A 108 6.81 -11.19 39.08
N SER A 109 6.68 -9.87 39.04
CA SER A 109 7.32 -8.99 38.05
C SER A 109 8.85 -9.13 38.04
N ASN A 110 9.50 -9.01 39.20
CA ASN A 110 10.96 -9.13 39.31
C ASN A 110 11.47 -10.51 38.86
N ARG A 111 10.73 -11.58 39.18
CA ARG A 111 11.09 -12.95 38.78
C ARG A 111 11.04 -13.11 37.26
N ILE A 112 9.99 -12.59 36.63
CA ILE A 112 9.81 -12.62 35.18
C ILE A 112 10.91 -11.80 34.48
N ILE A 113 11.17 -10.58 34.95
CA ILE A 113 12.21 -9.71 34.37
C ILE A 113 13.59 -10.37 34.46
N ASN A 114 13.92 -11.01 35.59
CA ASN A 114 15.18 -11.74 35.74
C ASN A 114 15.27 -12.95 34.80
N ALA A 115 14.17 -13.67 34.56
CA ALA A 115 14.13 -14.75 33.59
C ALA A 115 14.33 -14.24 32.15
N ILE A 116 13.74 -13.08 31.80
CA ILE A 116 13.98 -12.41 30.51
C ILE A 116 15.46 -11.99 30.40
N PHE A 117 16.08 -11.48 31.46
CA PHE A 117 17.51 -11.15 31.44
C PHE A 117 18.44 -12.36 31.29
N ALA A 118 17.99 -13.54 31.71
CA ALA A 118 18.71 -14.80 31.54
C ALA A 118 18.43 -15.46 30.18
N PHE A 119 17.40 -15.01 29.45
CA PHE A 119 17.03 -15.58 28.16
C PHE A 119 18.06 -15.18 27.09
N ASN A 120 18.53 -16.18 26.35
CA ASN A 120 19.39 -16.00 25.20
C ASN A 120 18.87 -16.85 24.04
N PRO A 121 18.37 -16.25 22.94
CA PRO A 121 17.79 -16.98 21.81
C PRO A 121 18.83 -17.82 21.04
N LEU A 122 20.13 -17.61 21.29
CA LEU A 122 21.21 -18.41 20.68
C LEU A 122 21.50 -19.72 21.42
N ASN A 123 21.07 -19.89 22.67
CA ASN A 123 21.43 -21.06 23.48
C ASN A 123 20.93 -22.39 22.90
N LEU A 124 19.75 -22.38 22.28
CA LEU A 124 19.13 -23.55 21.64
C LEU A 124 19.26 -23.52 20.12
N ALA A 125 20.11 -22.64 19.57
CA ALA A 125 20.24 -22.50 18.14
C ALA A 125 21.01 -23.69 17.53
N PRO A 126 20.52 -24.26 16.42
CA PRO A 126 21.21 -25.36 15.75
C PRO A 126 22.53 -24.87 15.12
N SER A 127 23.57 -25.70 15.21
CA SER A 127 24.86 -25.46 14.55
C SER A 127 25.08 -26.51 13.44
N PRO A 128 25.24 -26.11 12.16
CA PRO A 128 25.31 -24.74 11.63
C PRO A 128 23.95 -24.01 11.57
N LEU A 129 23.98 -22.68 11.70
CA LEU A 129 22.79 -21.82 11.63
C LEU A 129 22.15 -21.86 10.23
N THR A 130 20.93 -22.38 10.15
CA THR A 130 20.10 -22.34 8.92
C THR A 130 19.44 -20.97 8.73
N PRO A 131 19.02 -20.60 7.50
CA PRO A 131 18.25 -19.37 7.27
C PRO A 131 16.98 -19.30 8.12
N ARG A 132 16.26 -20.43 8.25
CA ARG A 132 15.06 -20.54 9.09
C ARG A 132 15.35 -20.24 10.56
N SER A 133 16.42 -20.81 11.12
CA SER A 133 16.81 -20.54 12.52
C SER A 133 17.26 -19.09 12.73
N LYS A 134 17.90 -18.45 11.73
CA LYS A 134 18.26 -17.03 11.82
C LYS A 134 17.02 -16.13 11.92
N VAL A 135 15.97 -16.43 11.14
CA VAL A 135 14.68 -15.72 11.22
C VAL A 135 14.02 -15.93 12.58
N MET A 136 13.98 -17.18 13.07
CA MET A 136 13.42 -17.49 14.40
C MET A 136 14.14 -16.75 15.53
N ILE A 137 15.48 -16.69 15.50
CA ILE A 137 16.29 -15.96 16.48
C ILE A 137 16.00 -14.45 16.43
N ARG A 138 15.87 -13.86 15.23
CA ARG A 138 15.49 -12.45 15.07
C ARG A 138 14.08 -12.16 15.59
N SER A 139 13.13 -13.07 15.38
CA SER A 139 11.76 -12.94 15.91
C SER A 139 11.78 -12.85 17.43
N MET A 140 12.43 -13.83 18.09
CA MET A 140 12.54 -13.87 19.55
C MET A 140 13.23 -12.64 20.13
N GLU A 141 14.32 -12.19 19.49
CA GLU A 141 15.03 -10.97 19.90
C GLU A 141 14.15 -9.72 19.78
N LYS A 142 13.44 -9.56 18.64
CA LYS A 142 12.56 -8.41 18.41
C LYS A 142 11.43 -8.36 19.44
N THR A 143 10.86 -9.51 19.81
CA THR A 143 9.81 -9.61 20.83
C THR A 143 10.33 -9.23 22.23
N VAL A 144 11.51 -9.74 22.61
CA VAL A 144 12.16 -9.37 23.90
C VAL A 144 12.46 -7.88 23.93
N ARG A 145 13.01 -7.32 22.84
CA ARG A 145 13.30 -5.90 22.72
C ARG A 145 12.04 -5.07 22.89
N SER A 146 11.00 -5.39 22.13
CA SER A 146 9.72 -4.68 22.19
C SER A 146 9.14 -4.70 23.60
N LEU A 147 9.14 -5.86 24.27
CA LEU A 147 8.66 -5.99 25.64
C LEU A 147 9.44 -5.09 26.61
N LEU A 148 10.78 -5.15 26.61
CA LEU A 148 11.62 -4.37 27.52
C LEU A 148 11.56 -2.86 27.27
N VAL A 149 11.49 -2.44 26.00
CA VAL A 149 11.32 -1.03 25.63
C VAL A 149 9.96 -0.51 26.10
N ASN A 150 8.89 -1.29 25.91
CA ASN A 150 7.55 -0.92 26.37
C ASN A 150 7.47 -0.81 27.90
N LEU A 151 8.14 -1.71 28.63
CA LEU A 151 8.24 -1.61 30.09
C LEU A 151 9.01 -0.35 30.52
N SER A 152 10.10 -0.02 29.82
CA SER A 152 10.93 1.14 30.12
C SER A 152 10.23 2.48 29.82
N ARG A 153 9.47 2.57 28.72
CA ARG A 153 8.69 3.76 28.38
C ARG A 153 7.57 4.03 29.38
N ARG A 154 6.97 2.98 29.92
CA ARG A 154 5.80 3.08 30.81
C ARG A 154 6.15 3.58 32.21
N ASP A 155 7.29 3.17 32.75
CA ASP A 155 7.80 3.65 34.04
C ASP A 155 9.28 4.05 33.93
N PRO A 156 9.56 5.27 33.42
CA PRO A 156 10.93 5.73 33.19
C PRO A 156 11.78 5.84 34.46
N HIS A 157 11.15 5.95 35.63
CA HIS A 157 11.83 6.11 36.92
C HIS A 157 12.15 4.76 37.58
N ASN A 158 11.77 3.65 36.96
CA ASN A 158 12.03 2.33 37.52
C ASN A 158 13.55 2.05 37.55
N PRO A 159 14.13 1.65 38.70
CA PRO A 159 15.57 1.39 38.84
C PRO A 159 16.10 0.28 37.93
N LEU A 160 15.22 -0.54 37.34
CA LEU A 160 15.59 -1.60 36.39
C LEU A 160 15.79 -1.10 34.95
N VAL A 161 15.33 0.10 34.59
CA VAL A 161 15.38 0.62 33.22
C VAL A 161 16.80 0.61 32.63
N PRO A 162 17.86 1.06 33.33
CA PRO A 162 19.22 0.99 32.78
C PRO A 162 19.68 -0.45 32.48
N ARG A 163 19.28 -1.42 33.30
CA ARG A 163 19.57 -2.85 33.05
C ARG A 163 18.79 -3.38 31.84
N MET A 164 17.54 -2.94 31.65
CA MET A 164 16.73 -3.31 30.48
C MET A 164 17.37 -2.80 29.18
N GLN A 165 17.76 -1.53 29.14
CA GLN A 165 18.44 -0.93 27.99
C GLN A 165 19.77 -1.64 27.68
N GLN A 166 20.60 -1.89 28.70
CA GLN A 166 21.86 -2.60 28.53
C GLN A 166 21.67 -4.03 28.00
N HIS A 167 20.63 -4.74 28.46
CA HIS A 167 20.32 -6.09 28.00
C HIS A 167 19.88 -6.10 26.53
N VAL A 168 19.04 -5.14 26.12
CA VAL A 168 18.63 -4.97 24.72
C VAL A 168 19.84 -4.75 23.82
N GLU A 169 20.70 -3.78 24.14
CA GLU A 169 21.91 -3.49 23.35
C GLU A 169 22.85 -4.70 23.27
N ARG A 170 23.04 -5.41 24.38
CA ARG A 170 23.88 -6.61 24.43
C ARG A 170 23.34 -7.71 23.52
N ASN A 171 22.03 -7.99 23.57
CA ASN A 171 21.43 -9.03 22.73
C ASN A 171 21.51 -8.68 21.25
N MET A 172 21.27 -7.41 20.88
CA MET A 172 21.38 -6.93 19.50
C MET A 172 22.80 -7.15 18.94
N ARG A 173 23.83 -6.73 19.69
CA ARG A 173 25.24 -6.90 19.29
C ARG A 173 25.62 -8.38 19.19
N MET A 174 25.25 -9.17 20.19
CA MET A 174 25.55 -10.61 20.23
C MET A 174 24.95 -11.37 19.03
N ILE A 175 23.71 -11.06 18.64
CA ILE A 175 23.05 -11.72 17.50
C ILE A 175 23.66 -11.27 16.16
N ALA A 176 24.01 -9.99 16.02
CA ALA A 176 24.72 -9.50 14.85
C ALA A 176 26.07 -10.23 14.67
N GLU A 177 26.87 -10.32 15.73
CA GLU A 177 28.16 -11.03 15.72
C GLU A 177 28.01 -12.54 15.42
N ALA A 178 26.98 -13.20 15.96
CA ALA A 178 26.71 -14.60 15.70
C ALA A 178 26.34 -14.87 14.23
N PHE A 179 25.70 -13.92 13.57
CA PHE A 179 25.29 -14.07 12.17
C PHE A 179 26.47 -13.81 11.22
N ASP A 180 27.33 -12.85 11.55
CA ASP A 180 28.53 -12.50 10.77
C ASP A 180 29.64 -13.55 10.91
N SER A 181 29.78 -14.17 12.09
CA SER A 181 30.77 -15.23 12.33
C SER A 181 30.42 -16.57 11.66
N SER A 182 29.15 -16.81 11.31
CA SER A 182 28.74 -18.01 10.57
C SER A 182 29.35 -18.12 9.15
N GLY A 183 29.89 -17.01 8.61
CA GLY A 183 30.64 -16.97 7.35
C GLY A 183 32.16 -17.15 7.48
N LYS A 184 32.72 -17.12 8.70
CA LYS A 184 34.16 -17.25 8.95
C LYS A 184 34.45 -18.65 9.49
N LYS A 185 35.05 -19.48 8.64
CA LYS A 185 35.57 -20.82 8.98
C LYS A 185 36.33 -20.78 10.32
N ARG A 186 35.82 -21.54 11.29
CA ARG A 186 36.49 -22.23 12.40
C ARG A 186 37.89 -21.69 12.74
N ALA A 187 38.03 -21.01 13.89
CA ALA A 187 39.32 -20.86 14.54
C ALA A 187 39.90 -22.26 14.77
N LEU A 188 41.03 -22.52 14.11
CA LEU A 188 41.81 -23.73 14.23
C LEU A 188 42.27 -23.86 15.69
N ASN A 189 42.07 -25.04 16.29
CA ASN A 189 42.76 -25.42 17.54
C ASN A 189 44.25 -25.11 17.39
N VAL A 190 44.79 -24.36 18.34
CA VAL A 190 46.21 -24.06 18.46
C VAL A 190 46.99 -25.37 18.65
N PRO A 191 47.90 -25.77 17.74
CA PRO A 191 49.04 -26.57 18.14
C PRO A 191 50.16 -25.63 18.57
N GLN A 192 50.81 -26.00 19.67
CA GLN A 192 52.00 -25.32 20.17
C GLN A 192 53.06 -25.14 19.07
N HIS A 193 53.71 -24.00 19.17
CA HIS A 193 54.88 -23.55 18.44
C HIS A 193 55.99 -24.63 18.45
N ASP A 194 56.49 -25.02 17.27
CA ASP A 194 57.93 -25.24 17.07
C ASP A 194 58.34 -25.34 15.59
N GLY A 195 59.49 -24.74 15.29
CA GLY A 195 60.46 -25.20 14.28
C GLY A 195 60.13 -25.18 12.78
N SER A 196 60.75 -24.23 12.06
CA SER A 196 61.38 -24.37 10.73
C SER A 196 60.57 -24.90 9.53
N ASP A 197 60.48 -24.10 8.46
CA ASP A 197 61.36 -24.19 7.29
C ASP A 197 60.67 -23.64 6.02
N ALA A 198 61.45 -22.94 5.19
CA ALA A 198 60.98 -22.29 3.98
C ALA A 198 60.88 -23.29 2.80
N LYS A 199 59.71 -23.42 2.15
CA LYS A 199 59.61 -23.95 0.78
C LYS A 199 58.31 -23.56 0.07
N ARG A 200 58.48 -22.69 -0.94
CA ARG A 200 57.61 -22.35 -2.09
C ARG A 200 56.22 -23.00 -2.14
N GLN A 201 55.16 -22.17 -2.12
CA GLN A 201 53.86 -22.53 -2.68
C GLN A 201 53.37 -21.48 -3.69
N ARG A 202 53.61 -21.83 -4.95
CA ARG A 202 52.71 -21.77 -6.12
C ARG A 202 51.65 -20.65 -6.12
N ILE A 203 51.87 -19.66 -6.99
CA ILE A 203 50.84 -18.71 -7.45
C ILE A 203 49.71 -19.52 -8.09
N THR A 204 48.62 -19.72 -7.36
CA THR A 204 47.36 -20.22 -7.92
C THR A 204 46.67 -19.07 -8.63
N THR A 205 46.54 -19.18 -9.95
CA THR A 205 45.65 -18.35 -10.78
C THR A 205 44.26 -18.28 -10.14
N ALA A 206 43.76 -17.08 -9.87
CA ALA A 206 42.44 -16.85 -9.30
C ALA A 206 41.36 -17.50 -10.17
N GLN A 207 40.82 -18.62 -9.71
CA GLN A 207 39.66 -19.26 -10.35
C GLN A 207 38.41 -18.54 -9.84
N ILE A 208 37.67 -17.88 -10.73
CA ILE A 208 36.34 -17.35 -10.40
C ILE A 208 35.43 -18.54 -10.12
N GLN A 209 34.99 -18.68 -8.87
CA GLN A 209 33.90 -19.59 -8.51
C GLN A 209 32.59 -18.86 -8.75
N ILE A 210 31.84 -19.27 -9.77
CA ILE A 210 30.51 -18.72 -10.06
C ILE A 210 29.55 -19.34 -9.03
N PRO A 211 28.95 -18.54 -8.12
CA PRO A 211 28.01 -19.10 -7.15
C PRO A 211 26.75 -19.61 -7.87
N PRO A 212 26.17 -20.74 -7.44
CA PRO A 212 24.90 -21.21 -7.99
C PRO A 212 23.79 -20.19 -7.69
N LEU A 213 22.81 -20.09 -8.59
CA LEU A 213 21.58 -19.33 -8.33
C LEU A 213 20.85 -19.96 -7.14
N GLY A 214 20.36 -19.12 -6.22
CA GLY A 214 19.51 -19.57 -5.12
C GLY A 214 18.15 -20.07 -5.61
N SER A 215 17.28 -20.55 -4.72
CA SER A 215 15.89 -20.84 -5.08
C SER A 215 15.03 -19.57 -4.97
N GLY A 216 14.28 -19.22 -6.02
CA GLY A 216 13.28 -18.13 -5.99
C GLY A 216 13.27 -17.27 -7.24
N PRO A 217 12.45 -16.19 -7.27
CA PRO A 217 12.52 -15.19 -8.33
C PRO A 217 13.86 -14.43 -8.25
N HIS A 218 14.59 -14.36 -9.36
CA HIS A 218 15.88 -13.68 -9.44
C HIS A 218 15.73 -12.35 -10.17
N SER A 219 16.35 -11.30 -9.64
CA SER A 219 16.47 -10.02 -10.36
C SER A 219 17.51 -10.13 -11.48
N LEU A 220 17.47 -9.21 -12.45
CA LEU A 220 18.49 -9.15 -13.49
C LEU A 220 19.89 -8.86 -12.89
N ALA A 221 19.96 -8.11 -11.79
CA ALA A 221 21.20 -7.85 -11.07
C ALA A 221 21.82 -9.15 -10.49
N ASP A 222 21.00 -10.07 -9.97
CA ASP A 222 21.46 -11.35 -9.42
C ASP A 222 22.10 -12.25 -10.49
N LEU A 223 21.58 -12.19 -11.72
CA LEU A 223 22.10 -12.98 -12.84
C LEU A 223 23.53 -12.53 -13.23
N PHE A 224 23.77 -11.22 -13.26
CA PHE A 224 25.04 -10.62 -13.66
C PHE A 224 26.03 -10.46 -12.50
N SER A 225 25.60 -10.63 -11.24
CA SER A 225 26.48 -10.57 -10.08
C SER A 225 27.28 -11.87 -9.92
N LEU A 226 28.53 -11.83 -10.39
CA LEU A 226 29.49 -12.93 -10.24
C LEU A 226 30.43 -12.75 -9.04
N VAL A 227 30.34 -11.62 -8.34
CA VAL A 227 31.23 -11.24 -7.24
C VAL A 227 30.50 -11.40 -5.90
N SER A 228 31.12 -12.10 -4.95
CA SER A 228 30.54 -12.37 -3.62
C SER A 228 30.57 -11.17 -2.65
N ASN A 229 30.87 -9.96 -3.13
CA ASN A 229 30.98 -8.77 -2.30
C ASN A 229 29.64 -8.03 -2.26
N ASP A 230 28.90 -8.15 -1.17
CA ASP A 230 27.59 -7.52 -1.00
C ASP A 230 27.64 -5.99 -1.09
N GLY A 231 28.75 -5.35 -0.69
CA GLY A 231 28.89 -3.89 -0.78
C GLY A 231 28.96 -3.34 -2.21
N LEU A 232 29.31 -4.18 -3.20
CA LEU A 232 29.30 -3.81 -4.61
C LEU A 232 27.96 -4.11 -5.29
N LYS A 233 27.10 -4.94 -4.68
CA LYS A 233 25.77 -5.25 -5.22
C LYS A 233 24.77 -4.13 -4.94
N THR A 234 24.96 -3.41 -3.83
CA THR A 234 24.10 -2.29 -3.41
C THR A 234 24.60 -0.93 -3.90
N PHE A 235 25.77 -0.87 -4.54
CA PHE A 235 26.33 0.38 -5.03
C PHE A 235 25.71 0.83 -6.35
N ASP A 236 25.05 1.98 -6.34
CA ASP A 236 24.48 2.57 -7.55
C ASP A 236 25.56 3.27 -8.39
N LEU A 237 25.86 2.68 -9.55
CA LEU A 237 26.80 3.22 -10.53
C LEU A 237 26.33 4.53 -11.18
N SER A 238 25.04 4.88 -11.06
CA SER A 238 24.49 6.16 -11.57
C SER A 238 25.08 7.37 -10.85
N LEU A 239 25.57 7.18 -9.62
CA LEU A 239 26.21 8.21 -8.80
C LEU A 239 27.64 8.52 -9.25
N VAL A 240 28.23 7.70 -10.12
CA VAL A 240 29.61 7.86 -10.60
C VAL A 240 29.63 8.67 -11.91
N PRO A 241 30.48 9.72 -12.03
CA PRO A 241 30.58 10.48 -13.27
C PRO A 241 30.91 9.61 -14.50
N PRO A 242 30.20 9.77 -15.63
CA PRO A 242 30.33 8.87 -16.79
C PRO A 242 31.73 8.88 -17.44
N ALA A 243 32.45 10.00 -17.34
CA ALA A 243 33.85 10.10 -17.78
C ALA A 243 34.80 9.23 -16.95
N MET A 244 34.50 9.02 -15.67
CA MET A 244 35.28 8.16 -14.78
C MET A 244 34.97 6.69 -15.04
N VAL A 245 33.68 6.35 -15.25
CA VAL A 245 33.24 4.98 -15.57
C VAL A 245 33.86 4.49 -16.88
N SER A 246 33.81 5.29 -17.94
CA SER A 246 34.42 4.93 -19.24
C SER A 246 35.92 4.68 -19.15
N LYS A 247 36.67 5.55 -18.45
CA LYS A 247 38.10 5.36 -18.22
C LYS A 247 38.39 4.10 -17.40
N LEU A 248 37.59 3.83 -16.37
CA LEU A 248 37.71 2.63 -15.55
C LEU A 248 37.49 1.37 -16.40
N VAL A 249 36.40 1.31 -17.17
CA VAL A 249 36.03 0.19 -18.05
C VAL A 249 37.12 -0.11 -19.08
N VAL A 250 37.65 0.92 -19.75
CA VAL A 250 38.74 0.73 -20.73
C VAL A 250 40.00 0.20 -20.05
N THR A 251 40.34 0.72 -18.87
CA THR A 251 41.53 0.31 -18.13
C THR A 251 41.41 -1.12 -17.58
N THR A 252 40.23 -1.52 -17.11
CA THR A 252 39.97 -2.90 -16.65
C THR A 252 39.93 -3.87 -17.81
N LEU A 253 39.24 -3.56 -18.92
CA LEU A 253 39.21 -4.42 -20.10
C LEU A 253 40.61 -4.64 -20.70
N ALA A 254 41.46 -3.62 -20.71
CA ALA A 254 42.84 -3.75 -21.20
C ALA A 254 43.73 -4.64 -20.32
N ARG A 255 43.38 -4.84 -19.05
CA ARG A 255 44.14 -5.64 -18.08
C ARG A 255 43.52 -7.01 -17.79
N LEU A 256 42.29 -7.24 -18.23
CA LEU A 256 41.56 -8.46 -17.92
C LEU A 256 42.03 -9.61 -18.82
N ASP A 257 42.23 -10.78 -18.21
CA ASP A 257 42.52 -11.99 -18.98
C ASP A 257 41.29 -12.41 -19.81
N THR A 258 41.50 -12.67 -21.11
CA THR A 258 40.44 -13.04 -22.05
C THR A 258 39.77 -14.36 -21.66
N GLN A 259 40.53 -15.31 -21.09
CA GLN A 259 39.98 -16.59 -20.62
C GLN A 259 39.09 -16.42 -19.39
N LEU A 260 39.45 -15.49 -18.51
CA LEU A 260 38.65 -15.11 -17.34
C LEU A 260 37.32 -14.47 -17.77
N LEU A 261 37.36 -13.57 -18.76
CA LEU A 261 36.17 -12.93 -19.31
C LEU A 261 35.23 -13.95 -19.97
N ALA A 262 35.76 -14.87 -20.77
CA ALA A 262 34.97 -15.91 -21.43
C ALA A 262 34.23 -16.78 -20.39
N LYS A 263 34.91 -17.24 -19.34
CA LYS A 263 34.29 -18.01 -18.26
C LYS A 263 33.20 -17.24 -17.51
N ALA A 264 33.42 -15.94 -17.28
CA ALA A 264 32.41 -15.08 -16.65
C ALA A 264 31.16 -14.95 -17.54
N VAL A 265 31.34 -14.76 -18.84
CA VAL A 265 30.24 -14.66 -19.81
C VAL A 265 29.48 -15.98 -19.92
N ASP A 266 30.17 -17.12 -20.00
CA ASP A 266 29.54 -18.43 -20.05
C ASP A 266 28.76 -18.73 -18.75
N GLY A 267 29.29 -18.32 -17.59
CA GLY A 267 28.57 -18.40 -16.32
C GLY A 267 27.25 -17.64 -16.27
N VAL A 268 27.19 -16.44 -16.85
CA VAL A 268 25.94 -15.67 -16.96
C VAL A 268 24.99 -16.30 -17.98
N ARG A 269 25.51 -16.86 -19.08
CA ARG A 269 24.71 -17.57 -20.08
C ARG A 269 24.01 -18.79 -19.49
N ASP A 270 24.73 -19.61 -18.73
CA ASP A 270 24.18 -20.79 -18.06
C ASP A 270 23.07 -20.41 -17.05
N ARG A 271 23.27 -19.30 -16.32
CA ARG A 271 22.26 -18.75 -15.41
C ARG A 271 20.98 -18.32 -16.14
N LEU A 272 21.12 -17.61 -17.27
CA LEU A 272 19.98 -17.21 -18.09
C LEU A 272 19.22 -18.41 -18.66
N GLN A 273 19.94 -19.43 -19.12
CA GLN A 273 19.33 -20.65 -19.63
C GLN A 273 18.60 -21.44 -18.53
N THR A 274 19.11 -21.42 -17.30
CA THR A 274 18.47 -22.06 -16.14
C THR A 274 17.14 -21.38 -15.80
N VAL A 275 17.09 -20.05 -15.81
CA VAL A 275 15.85 -19.29 -15.56
C VAL A 275 14.85 -19.47 -16.71
N ALA A 276 15.31 -19.45 -17.96
CA ALA A 276 14.44 -19.64 -19.12
C ALA A 276 13.76 -21.03 -19.15
N ASN A 277 14.43 -22.05 -18.60
CA ASN A 277 13.92 -23.43 -18.53
C ASN A 277 13.18 -23.73 -17.20
N ALA A 278 13.07 -22.76 -16.29
CA ALA A 278 12.37 -22.96 -15.02
C ALA A 278 10.84 -23.00 -15.25
N PRO A 279 10.10 -23.94 -14.62
CA PRO A 279 8.65 -23.99 -14.72
C PRO A 279 8.02 -22.73 -14.13
N VAL A 280 6.94 -22.25 -14.74
CA VAL A 280 6.20 -21.06 -14.29
C VAL A 280 5.73 -21.30 -12.85
N ALA A 281 6.22 -20.50 -11.91
CA ALA A 281 5.84 -20.61 -10.51
C ALA A 281 4.33 -20.32 -10.35
N GLU A 282 3.57 -21.28 -9.85
CA GLU A 282 2.19 -21.05 -9.43
C GLU A 282 2.18 -20.01 -8.30
N LEU A 283 1.56 -18.85 -8.56
CA LEU A 283 1.35 -17.81 -7.58
C LEU A 283 0.39 -18.32 -6.50
N ASN A 284 0.93 -18.82 -5.40
CA ASN A 284 0.15 -19.10 -4.20
C ASN A 284 -0.08 -17.77 -3.45
N PRO A 285 -1.33 -17.26 -3.39
CA PRO A 285 -1.64 -15.97 -2.77
C PRO A 285 -1.33 -15.94 -1.26
N ASN A 286 -1.14 -17.10 -0.62
CA ASN A 286 -0.81 -17.20 0.80
C ASN A 286 0.70 -17.13 1.10
N THR A 287 1.57 -17.13 0.08
CA THR A 287 3.04 -17.10 0.26
C THR A 287 3.73 -16.05 -0.60
N ALA A 288 2.98 -15.16 -1.25
CA ALA A 288 3.57 -14.05 -1.97
C ALA A 288 4.28 -13.12 -0.96
N PRO A 289 5.59 -12.83 -1.13
CA PRO A 289 6.26 -11.86 -0.29
C PRO A 289 5.57 -10.52 -0.51
N LEU A 290 4.98 -9.98 0.55
CA LEU A 290 4.52 -8.60 0.59
C LEU A 290 5.77 -7.75 0.32
N GLY A 291 5.81 -7.08 -0.84
CA GLY A 291 6.89 -6.18 -1.23
C GLY A 291 6.89 -4.92 -0.38
N VAL A 292 7.16 -5.09 0.91
CA VAL A 292 7.55 -4.02 1.81
C VAL A 292 9.07 -3.91 1.66
N ASP A 293 9.49 -2.90 0.90
CA ASP A 293 10.86 -2.43 0.94
C ASP A 293 11.15 -2.02 2.40
N ASP A 294 12.23 -2.58 2.97
CA ASP A 294 12.74 -2.26 4.32
C ASP A 294 13.35 -0.84 4.31
N ASP A 295 12.55 0.17 3.99
CA ASP A 295 12.89 1.56 4.26
C ASP A 295 12.33 1.94 5.65
N ASP A 296 13.24 2.49 6.47
CA ASP A 296 13.06 2.91 7.85
C ASP A 296 11.96 3.98 8.03
N ASP A 297 10.69 3.59 7.98
CA ASP A 297 9.60 4.43 8.47
C ASP A 297 9.16 3.96 9.87
N ASP A 298 9.53 4.77 10.87
CA ASP A 298 9.04 4.76 12.25
C ASP A 298 7.51 4.91 12.28
N TYR A 299 6.78 3.83 11.99
CA TYR A 299 5.35 3.76 12.23
C TYR A 299 5.10 3.54 13.73
N GLU A 300 4.94 4.62 14.49
CA GLU A 300 4.29 4.58 15.80
C GLU A 300 2.77 4.51 15.58
N PRO A 301 2.08 3.42 15.99
CA PRO A 301 0.63 3.39 15.96
C PRO A 301 0.12 4.37 17.02
N ASP A 302 -0.53 5.44 16.58
CA ASP A 302 -1.38 6.26 17.45
C ASP A 302 -2.53 5.39 17.97
N PHE A 303 -2.35 4.84 19.16
CA PHE A 303 -3.42 4.20 19.90
C PHE A 303 -4.36 5.30 20.42
N TYR A 304 -5.42 5.60 19.67
CA TYR A 304 -6.65 6.05 20.31
C TYR A 304 -7.01 5.05 21.41
N GLN A 305 -7.42 5.56 22.57
CA GLN A 305 -7.85 4.75 23.71
C GLN A 305 -8.81 3.67 23.21
N ALA A 306 -8.39 2.41 23.32
CA ALA A 306 -9.28 1.29 23.07
C ALA A 306 -10.44 1.42 24.05
N GLU A 307 -11.61 1.83 23.55
CA GLU A 307 -12.85 1.70 24.30
C GLU A 307 -13.05 0.21 24.58
N ASP A 308 -12.96 -0.12 25.86
CA ASP A 308 -12.91 -1.50 26.34
C ASP A 308 -14.26 -2.18 26.11
N THR A 309 -14.21 -3.46 25.77
CA THR A 309 -15.37 -4.34 25.50
C THR A 309 -16.44 -4.30 26.60
N GLU A 310 -16.08 -3.87 27.82
CA GLU A 310 -16.96 -3.74 28.98
C GLU A 310 -17.72 -2.39 29.04
N GLN A 311 -17.21 -1.32 28.42
CA GLN A 311 -17.97 -0.06 28.27
C GLN A 311 -19.14 -0.21 27.29
N ILE A 312 -19.00 -1.13 26.33
CA ILE A 312 -20.07 -1.50 25.37
C ILE A 312 -21.14 -2.34 26.08
N LEU A 313 -20.74 -3.27 26.95
CA LEU A 313 -21.66 -4.11 27.74
C LEU A 313 -22.47 -3.30 28.77
N ASN A 314 -21.85 -2.33 29.45
CA ASN A 314 -22.56 -1.44 30.38
C ASN A 314 -23.59 -0.51 29.71
N LYS A 315 -23.40 -0.18 28.43
CA LYS A 315 -24.39 0.59 27.64
C LYS A 315 -25.59 -0.27 27.23
N LEU A 316 -25.44 -1.59 27.12
CA LEU A 316 -26.52 -2.51 26.79
C LEU A 316 -27.41 -2.89 27.98
N ASP A 317 -26.86 -2.94 29.20
CA ASP A 317 -27.61 -3.31 30.42
C ASP A 317 -28.54 -2.19 30.94
N SER A 318 -28.56 -1.01 30.29
CA SER A 318 -29.37 0.15 30.72
C SER A 318 -30.70 0.32 29.96
N GLU A 319 -31.09 -0.61 29.08
CA GLU A 319 -32.41 -0.54 28.41
C GLU A 319 -33.50 -1.32 29.16
N PRO A 320 -34.70 -0.74 29.36
CA PRO A 320 -35.75 -1.35 30.16
C PRO A 320 -36.42 -2.52 29.43
N SER A 321 -36.69 -3.56 30.22
CA SER A 321 -37.25 -4.85 29.84
C SER A 321 -38.69 -4.76 29.32
N GLY A 322 -38.98 -5.46 28.23
CA GLY A 322 -40.34 -5.69 27.73
C GLY A 322 -40.52 -7.08 27.11
N LEU A 323 -41.11 -7.99 27.91
CA LEU A 323 -41.94 -9.17 27.56
C LEU A 323 -41.27 -10.28 26.71
N ASP A 324 -41.37 -11.60 26.93
CA ASP A 324 -42.17 -12.50 27.80
C ASP A 324 -41.53 -13.93 27.71
N PRO A 325 -42.06 -15.02 28.33
CA PRO A 325 -41.25 -16.03 29.03
C PRO A 325 -40.60 -17.14 28.18
N ILE A 326 -39.48 -17.62 28.73
CA ILE A 326 -38.67 -18.75 28.26
C ILE A 326 -39.46 -20.06 28.39
N HIS A 327 -39.74 -20.71 27.26
CA HIS A 327 -40.06 -22.15 27.24
C HIS A 327 -38.74 -22.93 27.24
N LEU A 328 -38.43 -23.53 28.38
CA LEU A 328 -37.36 -24.52 28.53
C LEU A 328 -37.82 -25.82 27.87
N ASP A 329 -37.23 -26.14 26.72
CA ASP A 329 -36.76 -27.49 26.37
C ASP A 329 -36.35 -27.51 24.89
N ASP A 330 -35.05 -27.41 24.63
CA ASP A 330 -34.39 -28.35 23.72
C ASP A 330 -32.87 -28.32 23.91
N ASN A 331 -32.40 -29.43 24.46
CA ASN A 331 -31.03 -29.71 24.84
C ASN A 331 -30.16 -30.04 23.60
N LEU A 332 -28.93 -29.53 23.62
CA LEU A 332 -27.73 -30.15 23.04
C LEU A 332 -27.53 -30.21 21.50
N ALA A 333 -28.00 -29.21 20.76
CA ALA A 333 -27.27 -28.81 19.55
C ALA A 333 -26.51 -27.51 19.85
N LEU A 334 -25.21 -27.44 19.55
CA LEU A 334 -24.52 -26.15 19.41
C LEU A 334 -25.29 -25.37 18.35
N LYS A 335 -26.21 -24.47 18.77
CA LYS A 335 -26.81 -23.51 17.86
C LYS A 335 -25.64 -22.78 17.21
N SER A 336 -25.55 -22.85 15.89
CA SER A 336 -24.55 -22.14 15.11
C SER A 336 -24.50 -20.71 15.64
N PHE A 337 -23.39 -20.37 16.31
CA PHE A 337 -23.15 -19.01 16.78
C PHE A 337 -23.00 -18.16 15.52
N SER A 338 -24.10 -17.54 15.11
CA SER A 338 -24.11 -16.48 14.12
C SER A 338 -24.04 -15.19 14.92
N LEU A 339 -23.00 -14.39 14.68
CA LEU A 339 -23.05 -12.98 15.03
C LEU A 339 -24.36 -12.41 14.46
N SER A 340 -25.02 -11.52 15.22
CA SER A 340 -26.06 -10.68 14.65
C SER A 340 -25.45 -10.00 13.43
N GLN A 341 -26.14 -10.09 12.28
CA GLN A 341 -25.66 -9.37 11.10
C GLN A 341 -25.51 -7.91 11.50
N PRO A 342 -24.36 -7.27 11.18
CA PRO A 342 -24.16 -5.87 11.50
C PRO A 342 -25.35 -5.08 10.95
N GLN A 343 -25.81 -4.08 11.73
CA GLN A 343 -26.90 -3.21 11.28
C GLN A 343 -26.55 -2.71 9.89
N GLN A 344 -27.35 -3.09 8.89
CA GLN A 344 -27.10 -2.69 7.52
C GLN A 344 -27.20 -1.17 7.47
N LEU A 345 -26.17 -0.51 6.95
CA LEU A 345 -26.24 0.93 6.73
C LEU A 345 -27.43 1.21 5.82
N THR A 346 -28.29 2.13 6.25
CA THR A 346 -29.29 2.68 5.35
C THR A 346 -28.57 3.36 4.18
N PRO A 347 -29.11 3.30 2.96
CA PRO A 347 -28.47 3.89 1.78
C PRO A 347 -28.17 5.38 1.98
N GLU A 348 -29.06 6.11 2.66
CA GLU A 348 -28.87 7.53 2.99
C GLU A 348 -27.68 7.78 3.93
N LEU A 349 -27.51 6.94 4.95
CA LEU A 349 -26.40 7.06 5.89
C LEU A 349 -25.07 6.71 5.22
N ALA A 350 -25.07 5.70 4.34
CA ALA A 350 -23.90 5.33 3.53
C ALA A 350 -23.51 6.46 2.56
N LEU A 351 -24.48 7.10 1.90
CA LEU A 351 -24.23 8.25 1.03
C LEU A 351 -23.68 9.45 1.80
N THR A 352 -24.25 9.75 2.97
CA THR A 352 -23.80 10.86 3.82
C THR A 352 -22.37 10.62 4.34
N ALA A 353 -22.09 9.42 4.83
CA ALA A 353 -20.75 9.04 5.29
C ALA A 353 -19.73 9.02 4.13
N GLY A 354 -20.15 8.56 2.95
CA GLY A 354 -19.35 8.57 1.73
C GLY A 354 -19.00 9.99 1.29
N ALA A 355 -19.99 10.89 1.21
CA ALA A 355 -19.79 12.29 0.86
C ALA A 355 -18.81 12.98 1.83
N GLY A 356 -19.01 12.80 3.15
CA GLY A 356 -18.10 13.35 4.16
C GLY A 356 -16.68 12.77 4.08
N THR A 357 -16.51 11.54 3.59
CA THR A 357 -15.19 10.95 3.35
C THR A 357 -14.51 11.58 2.14
N VAL A 358 -15.26 11.80 1.05
CA VAL A 358 -14.75 12.45 -0.17
C VAL A 358 -14.30 13.88 0.12
N GLU A 359 -15.08 14.64 0.90
CA GLU A 359 -14.71 15.99 1.31
C GLU A 359 -13.40 16.02 2.12
N LYS A 360 -13.22 15.08 3.05
CA LYS A 360 -11.96 14.95 3.82
C LYS A 360 -10.77 14.63 2.92
N VAL A 361 -10.94 13.73 1.94
CA VAL A 361 -9.88 13.38 0.98
C VAL A 361 -9.48 14.60 0.15
N VAL A 362 -10.45 15.40 -0.29
CA VAL A 362 -10.16 16.64 -1.03
C VAL A 362 -9.51 17.68 -0.14
N GLY A 363 -9.93 17.83 1.11
CA GLY A 363 -9.28 18.71 2.09
C GLY A 363 -7.81 18.33 2.30
N MET A 364 -7.52 17.04 2.47
CA MET A 364 -6.16 16.52 2.56
C MET A 364 -5.36 16.77 1.28
N MET A 365 -5.97 16.58 0.11
CA MET A 365 -5.32 16.85 -1.16
C MET A 365 -4.92 18.31 -1.31
N LYS A 366 -5.81 19.25 -0.98
CA LYS A 366 -5.51 20.69 -0.99
C LYS A 366 -4.34 21.02 -0.08
N SER A 367 -4.28 20.39 1.10
CA SER A 367 -3.12 20.54 2.01
C SER A 367 -1.80 20.00 1.43
N LEU A 368 -1.84 19.04 0.50
CA LEU A 368 -0.66 18.48 -0.16
C LEU A 368 -0.20 19.32 -1.36
N GLU A 369 -1.00 20.29 -1.84
CA GLU A 369 -0.65 21.13 -2.99
C GLU A 369 0.49 22.12 -2.71
N ASP A 370 0.61 22.56 -1.46
CA ASP A 370 1.64 23.51 -1.02
C ASP A 370 3.01 22.85 -0.80
N SER A 371 3.07 21.51 -0.81
CA SER A 371 4.32 20.76 -0.72
C SER A 371 4.97 20.69 -2.10
N SER A 372 5.94 21.57 -2.34
CA SER A 372 6.75 21.64 -3.56
C SER A 372 7.75 20.47 -3.71
N ALA A 373 7.30 19.22 -3.53
CA ALA A 373 8.09 18.04 -3.79
C ALA A 373 8.31 17.87 -5.30
N LYS A 374 9.58 17.75 -5.71
CA LYS A 374 9.99 17.59 -7.10
C LYS A 374 9.23 16.42 -7.75
N LYS A 375 8.62 16.66 -8.92
CA LYS A 375 7.98 15.64 -9.76
C LYS A 375 9.00 14.54 -10.11
N VAL A 376 9.04 13.47 -9.32
CA VAL A 376 9.77 12.25 -9.70
C VAL A 376 8.98 11.62 -10.84
N LYS A 377 9.57 11.60 -12.05
CA LYS A 377 9.03 10.85 -13.18
C LYS A 377 9.02 9.36 -12.79
N THR A 378 7.86 8.87 -12.39
CA THR A 378 7.65 7.47 -11.99
C THR A 378 7.26 6.65 -13.22
N GLY A 379 7.80 5.43 -13.33
CA GLY A 379 7.65 4.55 -14.49
C GLY A 379 6.26 3.92 -14.64
N PHE A 380 6.05 3.26 -15.79
CA PHE A 380 4.76 2.73 -16.29
C PHE A 380 4.05 1.70 -15.40
N SER A 381 4.71 1.13 -14.38
CA SER A 381 4.20 -0.03 -13.61
C SER A 381 3.76 0.28 -12.18
N ARG A 382 3.54 1.55 -11.82
CA ARG A 382 3.16 1.89 -10.46
C ARG A 382 1.67 1.65 -10.18
N LEU A 383 1.38 0.90 -9.12
CA LEU A 383 0.03 0.75 -8.58
C LEU A 383 -0.48 2.12 -8.09
N ALA A 384 -1.66 2.53 -8.57
CA ALA A 384 -2.36 3.68 -7.99
C ALA A 384 -2.56 3.43 -6.48
N ALA A 385 -2.35 4.45 -5.65
CA ALA A 385 -2.35 4.41 -4.17
C ALA A 385 -1.04 3.98 -3.46
N SER A 386 0.05 3.67 -4.17
CA SER A 386 1.32 3.31 -3.50
C SER A 386 2.11 4.50 -2.91
N SER A 387 1.66 5.73 -3.11
CA SER A 387 2.15 6.91 -2.36
C SER A 387 0.96 7.71 -1.93
N GLY A 388 1.01 8.30 -0.74
CA GLY A 388 0.08 9.34 -0.32
C GLY A 388 0.25 10.67 -1.07
N THR A 389 0.66 10.65 -2.35
CA THR A 389 0.83 11.87 -3.15
C THR A 389 -0.50 12.36 -3.69
N LYS A 390 -0.59 13.66 -3.98
CA LYS A 390 -1.73 14.30 -4.66
C LYS A 390 -2.21 13.51 -5.88
N ASP A 391 -1.29 13.16 -6.79
CA ASP A 391 -1.62 12.45 -8.03
C ASP A 391 -2.25 11.06 -7.78
N ALA A 392 -1.83 10.38 -6.70
CA ALA A 392 -2.39 9.09 -6.32
C ALA A 392 -3.82 9.24 -5.79
N TRP A 393 -4.08 10.22 -4.92
CA TRP A 393 -5.42 10.53 -4.43
C TRP A 393 -6.35 10.95 -5.55
N MET A 394 -5.86 11.72 -6.53
CA MET A 394 -6.63 12.08 -7.72
C MET A 394 -6.96 10.89 -8.61
N THR A 395 -6.03 9.97 -8.78
CA THR A 395 -6.30 8.72 -9.50
C THR A 395 -7.36 7.89 -8.78
N ILE A 396 -7.32 7.84 -7.44
CA ILE A 396 -8.32 7.13 -6.64
C ILE A 396 -9.70 7.79 -6.79
N LEU A 397 -9.80 9.11 -6.68
CA LEU A 397 -11.07 9.83 -6.84
C LEU A 397 -11.66 9.67 -8.25
N ALA A 398 -10.84 9.81 -9.30
CA ALA A 398 -11.28 9.59 -10.68
C ALA A 398 -11.77 8.15 -10.90
N ARG A 399 -11.12 7.16 -10.27
CA ARG A 399 -11.54 5.75 -10.35
C ARG A 399 -12.76 5.43 -9.50
N LEU A 400 -12.92 6.06 -8.35
CA LEU A 400 -14.15 5.93 -7.55
C LEU A 400 -15.32 6.54 -8.33
N ALA A 401 -15.19 7.76 -8.86
CA ALA A 401 -16.21 8.40 -9.68
C ALA A 401 -16.67 7.54 -10.87
N THR A 402 -15.75 6.86 -11.53
CA THR A 402 -16.01 6.08 -12.75
C THR A 402 -16.42 4.63 -12.46
N ARG A 403 -15.82 3.97 -11.47
CA ARG A 403 -15.92 2.51 -11.26
C ARG A 403 -16.82 2.11 -10.09
N SER A 404 -17.23 3.00 -9.19
CA SER A 404 -18.08 2.60 -8.05
C SER A 404 -19.51 2.22 -8.45
N SER A 405 -19.98 2.63 -9.64
CA SER A 405 -21.31 2.26 -10.15
C SER A 405 -21.31 0.99 -11.01
N THR A 406 -20.16 0.41 -11.35
CA THR A 406 -20.12 -0.77 -12.22
C THR A 406 -20.64 -2.01 -11.47
N GLY A 407 -21.87 -2.42 -11.78
CA GLY A 407 -22.50 -3.65 -11.27
C GLY A 407 -23.34 -3.49 -10.00
N LEU A 408 -23.35 -2.31 -9.37
CA LEU A 408 -24.19 -2.02 -8.19
C LEU A 408 -25.53 -1.36 -8.58
N ASP A 409 -25.56 -0.59 -9.66
CA ASP A 409 -26.80 0.04 -10.17
C ASP A 409 -27.71 -0.97 -10.90
N GLU A 410 -27.20 -2.17 -11.27
CA GLU A 410 -28.01 -3.25 -11.87
C GLU A 410 -28.83 -4.05 -10.83
N ILE A 411 -28.60 -3.82 -9.52
CA ILE A 411 -29.40 -4.41 -8.43
C ILE A 411 -30.62 -3.51 -8.14
N LEU A 412 -31.20 -2.89 -9.17
CA LEU A 412 -32.56 -2.38 -9.09
C LEU A 412 -33.50 -3.58 -9.19
N VAL A 413 -33.96 -4.03 -8.02
CA VAL A 413 -35.05 -5.00 -7.92
C VAL A 413 -36.21 -4.48 -8.77
N LYS A 414 -36.57 -5.28 -9.78
CA LYS A 414 -37.62 -4.97 -10.73
C LYS A 414 -38.97 -4.89 -9.99
N GLY A 415 -39.31 -3.70 -9.52
CA GLY A 415 -40.57 -3.41 -8.87
C GLY A 415 -40.39 -2.39 -7.76
N GLU A 416 -40.27 -1.11 -8.14
CA GLU A 416 -41.05 0.01 -7.60
C GLU A 416 -40.52 1.34 -8.17
N ASP A 417 -41.45 2.13 -8.69
CA ASP A 417 -41.36 3.49 -9.23
C ASP A 417 -40.53 3.82 -10.49
N ASP A 418 -41.26 3.88 -11.61
CA ASP A 418 -41.12 4.90 -12.64
C ASP A 418 -41.24 6.30 -12.00
N GLY A 419 -40.12 6.88 -11.59
CA GLY A 419 -40.05 8.24 -11.08
C GLY A 419 -38.66 8.80 -11.27
N ASP A 420 -38.56 9.86 -12.07
CA ASP A 420 -37.39 10.61 -12.55
C ASP A 420 -36.54 11.25 -11.41
N THR A 421 -36.17 10.46 -10.42
CA THR A 421 -35.29 10.86 -9.32
C THR A 421 -33.91 10.37 -9.69
N SER A 422 -33.06 11.31 -10.13
CA SER A 422 -31.63 11.07 -10.24
C SER A 422 -31.13 10.54 -8.88
N SER A 423 -31.02 9.23 -8.75
CA SER A 423 -30.46 8.59 -7.57
C SER A 423 -29.12 9.28 -7.32
N GLN A 424 -29.03 10.06 -6.24
CA GLN A 424 -27.81 10.75 -5.83
C GLN A 424 -26.77 9.68 -5.51
N SER A 425 -26.09 9.21 -6.54
CA SER A 425 -25.03 8.23 -6.41
C SER A 425 -23.79 8.95 -5.94
N LEU A 426 -23.06 8.31 -5.03
CA LEU A 426 -21.76 8.79 -4.56
C LEU A 426 -20.83 9.13 -5.73
N SER A 427 -20.92 8.38 -6.84
CA SER A 427 -20.22 8.64 -8.09
C SER A 427 -20.46 10.05 -8.63
N ASN A 428 -21.72 10.49 -8.69
CA ASN A 428 -22.07 11.84 -9.16
C ASN A 428 -21.56 12.91 -8.20
N THR A 429 -21.65 12.68 -6.89
CA THR A 429 -21.06 13.58 -5.89
C THR A 429 -19.55 13.73 -6.08
N ILE A 430 -18.83 12.63 -6.34
CA ILE A 430 -17.38 12.70 -6.59
C ILE A 430 -17.09 13.45 -7.90
N ARG A 431 -17.89 13.27 -8.96
CA ARG A 431 -17.75 14.03 -10.21
C ARG A 431 -17.95 15.53 -10.00
N GLU A 432 -18.93 15.93 -9.19
CA GLU A 432 -19.14 17.34 -8.80
C GLU A 432 -17.93 17.90 -8.06
N VAL A 433 -17.40 17.15 -7.11
CA VAL A 433 -16.21 17.54 -6.34
C VAL A 433 -14.98 17.68 -7.26
N LEU A 434 -14.76 16.74 -8.18
CA LEU A 434 -13.68 16.81 -9.17
C LEU A 434 -13.83 18.03 -10.09
N TYR A 435 -15.05 18.29 -10.58
CA TYR A 435 -15.35 19.44 -11.41
C TYR A 435 -15.02 20.76 -10.69
N ASN A 436 -15.51 20.93 -9.46
CA ASN A 436 -15.27 22.14 -8.67
C ASN A 436 -13.79 22.36 -8.42
N TYR A 437 -13.07 21.30 -8.05
CA TYR A 437 -11.62 21.37 -7.84
C TYR A 437 -10.85 21.75 -9.12
N ILE A 438 -11.24 21.23 -10.28
CA ILE A 438 -10.60 21.62 -11.56
C ILE A 438 -10.91 23.09 -11.88
N MET A 439 -12.15 23.55 -11.65
CA MET A 439 -12.56 24.92 -11.96
C MET A 439 -11.96 25.98 -11.02
N GLU A 440 -11.51 25.61 -9.82
CA GLU A 440 -10.78 26.53 -8.91
C GLU A 440 -9.53 27.13 -9.57
N ASP A 441 -8.74 26.31 -10.29
CA ASP A 441 -7.60 26.77 -11.10
C ASP A 441 -7.37 25.81 -12.28
N PHE A 442 -8.17 25.98 -13.34
CA PHE A 442 -8.14 25.08 -14.50
C PHE A 442 -6.78 25.03 -15.20
N ARG A 443 -5.95 26.07 -15.07
CA ARG A 443 -4.61 26.12 -15.69
C ARG A 443 -3.64 25.20 -14.96
N LYS A 444 -3.67 25.20 -13.63
CA LYS A 444 -2.88 24.28 -12.81
C LYS A 444 -3.45 22.87 -12.80
N HIS A 445 -4.77 22.72 -12.91
CA HIS A 445 -5.47 21.44 -12.78
C HIS A 445 -5.83 20.79 -14.12
N ILE A 446 -5.23 21.23 -15.23
CA ILE A 446 -5.48 20.63 -16.54
C ILE A 446 -5.05 19.15 -16.61
N ASP A 447 -3.93 18.79 -15.97
CA ASP A 447 -3.41 17.42 -15.92
C ASP A 447 -4.44 16.48 -15.26
N VAL A 448 -5.11 16.99 -14.22
CA VAL A 448 -6.19 16.31 -13.51
C VAL A 448 -7.41 16.13 -14.41
N ALA A 449 -7.82 17.19 -15.11
CA ALA A 449 -8.97 17.15 -16.00
C ALA A 449 -8.78 16.09 -17.11
N VAL A 450 -7.59 16.07 -17.73
CA VAL A 450 -7.23 15.08 -18.74
C VAL A 450 -7.24 13.68 -18.15
N SER A 451 -6.62 13.46 -16.97
CA SER A 451 -6.58 12.15 -16.33
C SER A 451 -7.98 11.63 -15.99
N TRP A 452 -8.87 12.49 -15.50
CA TRP A 452 -10.25 12.12 -15.19
C TRP A 452 -11.03 11.77 -16.46
N LEU A 453 -10.93 12.57 -17.51
CA LEU A 453 -11.56 12.31 -18.81
C LEU A 453 -11.05 11.03 -19.47
N CYS A 454 -9.76 10.72 -19.34
CA CYS A 454 -9.20 9.44 -19.79
C CYS A 454 -9.81 8.24 -19.07
N GLU A 455 -10.03 8.33 -17.76
CA GLU A 455 -10.68 7.27 -16.98
C GLU A 455 -12.19 7.14 -17.32
N GLU A 456 -12.93 8.25 -17.49
CA GLU A 456 -14.35 8.22 -17.93
C GLU A 456 -14.48 7.59 -19.33
N TRP A 457 -13.62 7.99 -20.27
CA TRP A 457 -13.60 7.41 -21.61
C TRP A 457 -13.27 5.91 -21.60
N TYR A 458 -12.28 5.52 -20.80
CA TYR A 458 -11.89 4.12 -20.67
C TYR A 458 -13.04 3.28 -20.09
N ASN A 459 -13.75 3.82 -19.10
CA ASN A 459 -14.92 3.19 -18.50
C ASN A 459 -16.07 3.04 -19.51
N ASP A 460 -16.43 4.12 -20.22
CA ASP A 460 -17.45 4.10 -21.27
C ASP A 460 -17.12 3.04 -22.34
N ARG A 461 -15.84 2.90 -22.71
CA ARG A 461 -15.37 1.93 -23.71
C ARG A 461 -15.42 0.49 -23.20
N LEU A 462 -15.14 0.27 -21.92
CA LEU A 462 -15.22 -1.05 -21.29
C LEU A 462 -16.67 -1.51 -21.15
N LEU A 463 -17.55 -0.60 -20.71
CA LEU A 463 -18.98 -0.89 -20.54
C LEU A 463 -19.68 -1.07 -21.88
N SER A 464 -19.35 -0.28 -22.91
CA SER A 464 -19.88 -0.47 -24.27
C SER A 464 -19.63 -1.87 -24.84
N LYS A 465 -18.59 -2.59 -24.36
CA LYS A 465 -18.33 -3.99 -24.76
C LYS A 465 -19.21 -5.00 -24.01
N THR A 466 -19.64 -4.66 -22.80
CA THR A 466 -20.35 -5.57 -21.89
C THR A 466 -21.87 -5.34 -21.95
N ASN A 467 -22.30 -4.09 -22.00
CA ASN A 467 -23.69 -3.66 -22.03
C ASN A 467 -23.85 -2.49 -23.03
N ARG A 468 -24.75 -2.63 -24.01
CA ARG A 468 -24.92 -1.63 -25.08
C ARG A 468 -25.68 -0.37 -24.66
N ASP A 469 -26.43 -0.42 -23.57
CA ASP A 469 -27.37 0.64 -23.16
C ASP A 469 -26.89 1.46 -21.95
N TYR A 470 -25.59 1.41 -21.65
CA TYR A 470 -25.01 2.17 -20.55
C TYR A 470 -24.92 3.67 -20.89
N PRO A 471 -25.31 4.58 -19.97
CA PRO A 471 -25.20 6.01 -20.19
C PRO A 471 -23.73 6.45 -20.31
N LYS A 472 -23.37 7.07 -21.44
CA LYS A 472 -22.02 7.58 -21.68
C LYS A 472 -21.78 8.87 -20.89
N TYR A 473 -20.76 8.89 -20.04
CA TYR A 473 -20.43 10.04 -19.19
C TYR A 473 -19.31 10.91 -19.77
N TYR A 474 -18.41 10.33 -20.58
CA TYR A 474 -17.26 11.04 -21.12
C TYR A 474 -17.64 12.33 -21.83
N GLU A 475 -18.57 12.26 -22.79
CA GLU A 475 -19.01 13.39 -23.60
C GLU A 475 -19.63 14.50 -22.73
N LYS A 476 -20.49 14.11 -21.77
CA LYS A 476 -21.13 15.05 -20.85
C LYS A 476 -20.10 15.77 -19.98
N CYS A 477 -19.13 15.04 -19.41
CA CYS A 477 -18.07 15.60 -18.58
C CYS A 477 -17.13 16.50 -19.39
N ALA A 478 -16.75 16.09 -20.61
CA ALA A 478 -15.87 16.87 -21.48
C ALA A 478 -16.51 18.19 -21.90
N LEU A 479 -17.79 18.17 -22.32
CA LEU A 479 -18.53 19.37 -22.68
C LEU A 479 -18.70 20.31 -21.49
N ARG A 480 -19.05 19.77 -20.32
CA ARG A 480 -19.21 20.56 -19.10
C ARG A 480 -17.90 21.25 -18.67
N LEU A 481 -16.77 20.54 -18.72
CA LEU A 481 -15.47 21.14 -18.44
C LEU A 481 -15.14 22.26 -19.43
N LEU A 482 -15.37 22.01 -20.72
CA LEU A 482 -15.12 22.96 -21.78
C LEU A 482 -15.97 24.23 -21.59
N ASP A 483 -17.28 24.08 -21.34
CA ASP A 483 -18.18 25.19 -21.05
C ASP A 483 -17.77 25.98 -19.80
N GLY A 484 -17.21 25.29 -18.80
CA GLY A 484 -16.74 25.89 -17.58
C GLY A 484 -15.52 26.81 -17.79
N PHE A 485 -14.51 26.36 -18.55
CA PHE A 485 -13.27 27.15 -18.69
C PHE A 485 -13.22 28.04 -19.94
N LEU A 486 -13.96 27.74 -21.02
CA LEU A 486 -13.93 28.51 -22.28
C LEU A 486 -14.13 30.02 -22.07
N PRO A 487 -15.10 30.49 -21.24
CA PRO A 487 -15.30 31.93 -20.99
C PRO A 487 -14.10 32.64 -20.35
N TYR A 488 -13.18 31.88 -19.73
CA TYR A 488 -12.01 32.39 -19.00
C TYR A 488 -10.69 32.18 -19.77
N VAL A 489 -10.77 31.75 -21.03
CA VAL A 489 -9.60 31.56 -21.90
C VAL A 489 -9.13 32.89 -22.47
N HIS A 490 -7.86 33.20 -22.27
CA HIS A 490 -7.23 34.38 -22.87
C HIS A 490 -6.73 34.05 -24.29
N PRO A 491 -6.76 34.98 -25.26
CA PRO A 491 -6.30 34.76 -26.64
C PRO A 491 -4.86 34.23 -26.82
N GLN A 492 -4.01 34.43 -25.82
CA GLN A 492 -2.61 33.98 -25.81
C GLN A 492 -2.40 32.64 -25.08
N ASP A 493 -3.45 32.14 -24.43
CA ASP A 493 -3.38 30.96 -23.60
C ASP A 493 -3.29 29.69 -24.45
N LYS A 494 -2.40 28.77 -24.09
CA LYS A 494 -2.23 27.48 -24.77
C LYS A 494 -3.05 26.37 -24.14
N VAL A 495 -3.79 26.68 -23.06
CA VAL A 495 -4.58 25.69 -22.31
C VAL A 495 -5.64 25.04 -23.19
N LEU A 496 -6.32 25.78 -24.07
CA LEU A 496 -7.30 25.19 -24.99
C LEU A 496 -6.64 24.18 -25.96
N THR A 497 -5.54 24.58 -26.60
CA THR A 497 -4.79 23.68 -27.49
C THR A 497 -4.32 22.44 -26.75
N ARG A 498 -3.79 22.62 -25.54
CA ARG A 498 -3.30 21.54 -24.68
C ARG A 498 -4.42 20.57 -24.32
N PHE A 499 -5.55 21.09 -23.82
CA PHE A 499 -6.72 20.29 -23.45
C PHE A 499 -7.22 19.45 -24.62
N LEU A 500 -7.52 20.08 -25.77
CA LEU A 500 -7.99 19.37 -26.97
C LEU A 500 -6.98 18.34 -27.47
N SER A 501 -5.67 18.61 -27.31
CA SER A 501 -4.63 17.68 -27.73
C SER A 501 -4.39 16.49 -26.80
N GLU A 502 -4.82 16.56 -25.55
CA GLU A 502 -4.53 15.55 -24.53
C GLU A 502 -5.75 14.68 -24.19
N ILE A 503 -6.99 15.15 -24.40
CA ILE A 503 -8.20 14.34 -24.16
C ILE A 503 -8.30 13.13 -25.10
N PRO A 504 -8.93 12.00 -24.71
CA PRO A 504 -8.86 10.75 -25.47
C PRO A 504 -9.63 10.81 -26.81
N GLU A 505 -10.84 11.35 -26.84
CA GLU A 505 -11.70 11.36 -28.03
C GLU A 505 -12.30 12.76 -28.26
N LEU A 506 -12.28 13.20 -29.52
CA LEU A 506 -12.87 14.46 -29.95
C LEU A 506 -14.05 14.14 -30.87
N ASN A 507 -15.24 14.57 -30.46
CA ASN A 507 -16.47 14.45 -31.23
C ASN A 507 -16.89 15.80 -31.83
N GLN A 508 -17.91 15.78 -32.67
CA GLN A 508 -18.43 16.97 -33.32
C GLN A 508 -19.00 17.99 -32.31
N GLU A 509 -19.61 17.50 -31.20
CA GLU A 509 -20.16 18.38 -30.16
C GLU A 509 -19.08 19.20 -29.45
N ILE A 510 -17.94 18.59 -29.08
CA ILE A 510 -16.81 19.28 -28.46
C ILE A 510 -16.25 20.34 -29.42
N LEU A 511 -16.06 20.00 -30.69
CA LEU A 511 -15.59 20.96 -31.69
C LEU A 511 -16.62 22.07 -31.97
N SER A 512 -17.92 21.79 -31.84
CA SER A 512 -18.97 22.81 -31.96
C SER A 512 -18.85 23.90 -30.89
N ARG A 513 -18.41 23.58 -29.67
CA ARG A 513 -18.16 24.58 -28.61
C ARG A 513 -16.93 25.44 -28.93
N VAL A 514 -15.89 24.85 -29.51
CA VAL A 514 -14.72 25.59 -30.01
C VAL A 514 -15.11 26.54 -31.15
N LYS A 515 -15.99 26.09 -32.05
CA LYS A 515 -16.57 26.94 -33.09
C LYS A 515 -17.38 28.10 -32.49
N GLN A 516 -18.24 27.84 -31.49
CA GLN A 516 -19.04 28.89 -30.83
C GLN A 516 -18.17 29.96 -30.17
N MET A 517 -16.99 29.59 -29.65
CA MET A 517 -16.02 30.55 -29.10
C MET A 517 -15.56 31.57 -30.16
N CYS A 518 -15.57 31.24 -31.45
CA CYS A 518 -15.18 32.15 -32.54
C CYS A 518 -16.14 33.33 -32.74
N ARG A 519 -17.27 33.39 -32.02
CA ARG A 519 -18.13 34.57 -31.95
C ARG A 519 -17.42 35.79 -31.36
N ASP A 520 -16.40 35.57 -30.53
CA ASP A 520 -15.52 36.64 -30.06
C ASP A 520 -14.28 36.73 -30.99
N PRO A 521 -14.10 37.85 -31.73
CA PRO A 521 -12.98 38.04 -32.64
C PRO A 521 -11.59 37.88 -32.00
N LEU A 522 -11.47 38.13 -30.69
CA LEU A 522 -10.19 38.07 -29.98
C LEU A 522 -9.62 36.65 -29.90
N VAL A 523 -10.49 35.64 -29.83
CA VAL A 523 -10.13 34.23 -29.60
C VAL A 523 -10.17 33.39 -30.88
N VAL A 524 -10.63 33.93 -32.01
CA VAL A 524 -10.64 33.25 -33.33
C VAL A 524 -9.27 32.69 -33.70
N LYS A 525 -8.21 33.49 -33.52
CA LYS A 525 -6.83 33.07 -33.80
C LYS A 525 -6.44 31.85 -32.95
N LEU A 526 -6.82 31.83 -31.68
CA LEU A 526 -6.54 30.73 -30.77
C LEU A 526 -7.31 29.47 -31.16
N ALA A 527 -8.59 29.61 -31.51
CA ALA A 527 -9.42 28.49 -31.99
C ALA A 527 -8.82 27.85 -33.25
N LEU A 528 -8.51 28.67 -34.27
CA LEU A 528 -7.95 28.19 -35.54
C LEU A 528 -6.56 27.55 -35.37
N THR A 529 -5.69 28.12 -34.54
CA THR A 529 -4.38 27.51 -34.25
C THR A 529 -4.51 26.20 -33.49
N SER A 530 -5.48 26.10 -32.57
CA SER A 530 -5.78 24.86 -31.86
C SER A 530 -6.30 23.77 -32.80
N LEU A 531 -7.25 24.10 -33.69
CA LEU A 531 -7.76 23.17 -34.71
C LEU A 531 -6.65 22.73 -35.68
N LEU A 532 -5.77 23.64 -36.09
CA LEU A 532 -4.63 23.30 -36.94
C LEU A 532 -3.65 22.35 -36.24
N TYR A 533 -3.43 22.54 -34.94
CA TYR A 533 -2.61 21.63 -34.15
C TYR A 533 -3.21 20.21 -34.17
N LEU A 534 -4.54 20.08 -34.05
CA LEU A 534 -5.23 18.80 -34.15
C LEU A 534 -5.04 18.14 -35.54
N VAL A 535 -5.18 18.91 -36.62
CA VAL A 535 -4.93 18.45 -38.00
C VAL A 535 -3.52 17.88 -38.17
N LEU A 536 -2.52 18.47 -37.52
CA LEU A 536 -1.12 18.07 -37.60
C LEU A 536 -0.76 16.89 -36.69
N MET A 537 -1.24 16.90 -35.44
CA MET A 537 -0.78 16.01 -34.38
C MET A 537 -1.73 14.84 -34.09
N ARG A 538 -2.98 14.90 -34.58
CA ARG A 538 -4.00 13.86 -34.36
C ARG A 538 -4.68 13.44 -35.67
N PRO A 539 -4.04 12.53 -36.45
CA PRO A 539 -4.58 12.05 -37.72
C PRO A 539 -6.04 11.56 -37.70
N PRO A 540 -6.53 10.85 -36.65
CA PRO A 540 -7.92 10.39 -36.61
C PRO A 540 -8.99 11.50 -36.61
N VAL A 541 -8.64 12.68 -36.06
CA VAL A 541 -9.58 13.81 -35.92
C VAL A 541 -9.40 14.83 -37.05
N LYS A 542 -8.46 14.57 -37.97
CA LYS A 542 -8.05 15.51 -39.01
C LYS A 542 -9.24 16.00 -39.84
N GLU A 543 -10.08 15.11 -40.33
CA GLU A 543 -11.21 15.48 -41.18
C GLU A 543 -12.26 16.28 -40.41
N LEU A 544 -12.63 15.85 -39.19
CA LEU A 544 -13.54 16.59 -38.31
C LEU A 544 -13.04 18.01 -37.96
N ALA A 545 -11.74 18.15 -37.72
CA ALA A 545 -11.13 19.44 -37.47
C ALA A 545 -11.14 20.33 -38.72
N LEU A 546 -10.88 19.77 -39.91
CA LEU A 546 -10.97 20.49 -41.19
C LEU A 546 -12.41 20.91 -41.50
N ASP A 547 -13.40 20.05 -41.25
CA ASP A 547 -14.83 20.38 -41.39
C ASP A 547 -15.19 21.56 -40.47
N THR A 548 -14.72 21.54 -39.21
CA THR A 548 -14.92 22.65 -38.28
C THR A 548 -14.27 23.94 -38.75
N VAL A 549 -13.07 23.88 -39.37
CA VAL A 549 -12.40 25.07 -39.94
C VAL A 549 -13.18 25.60 -41.14
N GLN A 550 -13.77 24.74 -41.98
CA GLN A 550 -14.65 25.16 -43.07
C GLN A 550 -15.89 25.87 -42.53
N ASP A 551 -16.53 25.29 -41.51
CA ASP A 551 -17.68 25.89 -40.84
C ASP A 551 -17.37 27.25 -40.19
N ILE A 552 -16.16 27.42 -39.66
CA ILE A 552 -15.70 28.69 -39.12
C ILE A 552 -15.47 29.71 -40.25
N TRP A 553 -14.90 29.29 -41.38
CA TRP A 553 -14.66 30.16 -42.54
C TRP A 553 -15.95 30.67 -43.17
N THR A 554 -17.00 29.83 -43.21
CA THR A 554 -18.31 30.21 -43.75
C THR A 554 -19.05 31.17 -42.82
N GLU A 555 -19.07 30.88 -41.51
CA GLU A 555 -19.88 31.61 -40.53
C GLU A 555 -19.22 32.90 -40.00
N PHE A 556 -17.89 32.96 -39.89
CA PHE A 556 -17.19 34.09 -39.27
C PHE A 556 -16.28 34.82 -40.27
N GLU A 557 -16.59 36.09 -40.56
CA GLU A 557 -15.84 36.88 -41.53
C GLU A 557 -14.39 37.15 -41.08
N ASP A 558 -14.19 37.43 -39.79
CA ASP A 558 -12.88 37.70 -39.19
C ASP A 558 -11.92 36.49 -39.28
N ALA A 559 -12.47 35.28 -39.41
CA ALA A 559 -11.70 34.06 -39.52
C ALA A 559 -11.25 33.76 -40.96
N ARG A 560 -11.87 34.39 -41.99
CA ARG A 560 -11.70 34.01 -43.40
C ARG A 560 -10.26 34.07 -43.90
N THR A 561 -9.52 35.10 -43.51
CA THR A 561 -8.12 35.31 -43.96
C THR A 561 -7.22 34.17 -43.47
N MET A 562 -7.34 33.83 -42.18
CA MET A 562 -6.50 32.84 -41.52
C MET A 562 -6.96 31.41 -41.85
N ALA A 563 -8.26 31.14 -41.78
CA ALA A 563 -8.82 29.86 -42.15
C ALA A 563 -8.63 29.57 -43.64
N GLY A 564 -8.74 30.58 -44.52
CA GLY A 564 -8.48 30.45 -45.95
C GLY A 564 -7.04 30.05 -46.26
N HIS A 565 -6.05 30.62 -45.56
CA HIS A 565 -4.66 30.19 -45.68
C HIS A 565 -4.46 28.71 -45.27
N TYR A 566 -5.24 28.21 -44.31
CA TYR A 566 -5.16 26.80 -43.92
C TYR A 566 -5.91 25.87 -44.87
N LEU A 567 -7.09 26.27 -45.32
CA LEU A 567 -7.88 25.51 -46.27
C LEU A 567 -7.21 25.41 -47.65
N SER A 568 -6.46 26.41 -48.10
CA SER A 568 -5.70 26.32 -49.36
C SER A 568 -4.65 25.21 -49.34
N LYS A 569 -4.07 24.92 -48.16
CA LYS A 569 -3.08 23.87 -47.98
C LYS A 569 -3.69 22.47 -47.92
N TYR A 570 -4.84 22.31 -47.27
CA TYR A 570 -5.42 20.98 -46.97
C TYR A 570 -6.66 20.62 -47.80
N ARG A 571 -7.44 21.61 -48.27
CA ARG A 571 -8.63 21.45 -49.10
C ARG A 571 -8.76 22.59 -50.14
N PRO A 572 -7.83 22.69 -51.12
CA PRO A 572 -7.83 23.77 -52.11
C PRO A 572 -9.13 23.82 -52.95
N GLY A 573 -9.70 22.67 -53.30
CA GLY A 573 -10.93 22.58 -54.10
C GLY A 573 -12.17 23.21 -53.45
N PHE A 574 -12.22 23.33 -52.12
CA PHE A 574 -13.31 24.03 -51.43
C PHE A 574 -13.23 25.55 -51.66
N LEU A 575 -12.02 26.12 -51.63
CA LEU A 575 -11.83 27.56 -51.87
C LEU A 575 -12.04 27.93 -53.33
N GLU A 576 -11.65 27.05 -54.26
CA GLU A 576 -11.92 27.23 -55.69
C GLU A 576 -13.43 27.25 -55.97
N ALA A 577 -14.19 26.34 -55.35
CA ALA A 577 -15.65 26.32 -55.45
C ALA A 577 -16.30 27.57 -54.82
N ALA A 578 -15.81 28.03 -53.67
CA ALA A 578 -16.33 29.24 -53.01
C ALA A 578 -15.94 30.54 -53.75
N ALA A 579 -14.83 30.56 -54.47
CA ALA A 579 -14.45 31.68 -55.35
C ALA A 579 -15.30 31.69 -56.63
N ALA A 580 -15.58 30.51 -57.20
CA ALA A 580 -16.47 30.37 -58.35
C ALA A 580 -17.89 30.85 -58.03
N SER A 581 -18.45 30.48 -56.87
CA SER A 581 -19.79 30.93 -56.45
C SER A 581 -19.87 32.44 -56.22
N LYS A 582 -18.83 33.08 -55.67
CA LYS A 582 -18.75 34.54 -55.56
C LYS A 582 -18.69 35.24 -56.93
N THR A 583 -17.99 34.62 -57.89
CA THR A 583 -17.87 35.17 -59.25
C THR A 583 -19.21 35.07 -60.01
N GLU A 584 -19.98 34.00 -59.77
CA GLU A 584 -21.34 33.86 -60.28
C GLU A 584 -22.32 34.86 -59.63
N GLU A 585 -22.25 35.07 -58.31
CA GLU A 585 -23.07 36.07 -57.60
C GLU A 585 -22.79 37.50 -58.08
N ASP A 586 -21.53 37.92 -58.20
CA ASP A 586 -21.15 39.25 -58.72
C ASP A 586 -21.57 39.44 -60.19
N SER A 587 -21.55 38.38 -61.00
CA SER A 587 -22.03 38.43 -62.39
C SER A 587 -23.55 38.62 -62.48
N SER A 588 -24.31 38.07 -61.52
CA SER A 588 -25.77 38.19 -61.42
C SER A 588 -26.23 39.52 -60.79
N ALA A 589 -25.47 40.07 -59.83
CA ALA A 589 -25.75 41.37 -59.22
C ALA A 589 -25.43 42.53 -60.18
N GLY A 590 -24.40 42.38 -61.03
CA GLY A 590 -24.09 43.35 -62.09
C GLY A 590 -25.16 43.46 -63.18
N THR A 591 -25.99 42.43 -63.37
CA THR A 591 -27.11 42.45 -64.33
C THR A 591 -28.38 43.10 -63.79
N ALA A 592 -28.49 43.30 -62.47
CA ALA A 592 -29.69 43.88 -61.83
C ALA A 592 -29.67 45.41 -61.70
N ILE A 593 -28.55 46.09 -62.01
CA ILE A 593 -28.42 47.57 -61.95
C ILE A 593 -28.64 48.23 -63.34
N THR A 594 -28.97 47.45 -64.37
CA THR A 594 -29.29 47.96 -65.72
C THR A 594 -30.65 47.48 -66.21
N THR A 595 -31.73 47.89 -65.52
CA THR A 595 -33.08 48.01 -66.10
C THR A 595 -33.85 49.13 -65.44
#